data_AF-A0A061FRF9-F1
#
_entry.id   AF-A0A061FRF9-F1
#
_cell.length_a   1.000
_cell.length_b   1.000
_cell.length_c   1.000
_cell.angle_alpha   90.00
_cell.angle_beta   90.00
_cell.angle_gamma   90.00
#
_symmetry.space_group_name_H-M   'P 1'
#
loop_
_entity.id
_entity.type
_entity.pdbx_description
1 polymer ?
#
loop_
_entity_poly.entity_id
_entity_poly.type
_entity_poly.pdbx_seq_one_letter_code
_entity_poly.pdbx_strand_id
1 'polypeptide(L)'
;MSMLHLDQDLIKDFDLYGEKEPWEIWDLYGGCNLQSDEDLYFFTKLKKKSQNSSRINRSVGMGTWMGEDSGKPIYSHLSAVQPLGFKKRLRYEGGVPHQVGQWIMHEYSLNIDLVPENDQGYVLCRLRKNDREEKKAEKRRKLIT
;
A
#
# COMPACT_ATOMS: atom_id res chain seq x y z
N MET A 1 15.67 15.40 23.24
CA MET A 1 14.61 14.81 22.39
C MET A 1 15.00 15.07 20.95
N SER A 2 15.55 14.09 20.25
CA SER A 2 15.80 14.22 18.81
C SER A 2 14.44 14.23 18.12
N MET A 3 14.02 15.42 17.70
CA MET A 3 12.95 15.59 16.74
C MET A 3 13.38 14.81 15.49
N LEU A 4 12.71 13.70 15.19
CA LEU A 4 12.98 12.94 13.97
C LEU A 4 12.80 13.92 12.82
N HIS A 5 13.91 14.35 12.22
CA HIS A 5 13.88 15.10 10.97
C HIS A 5 13.45 14.08 9.92
N LEU A 6 12.14 13.89 9.80
CA LEU A 6 11.57 13.17 8.67
C LEU A 6 12.02 13.96 7.45
N ASP A 7 12.90 13.36 6.63
CA ASP A 7 13.19 13.89 5.32
C ASP A 7 11.84 14.10 4.64
N GLN A 8 11.50 15.36 4.34
CA GLN A 8 10.21 15.73 3.77
C GLN A 8 9.97 15.04 2.43
N ASP A 9 11.04 14.49 1.84
CA ASP A 9 11.03 13.73 0.62
C ASP A 9 10.82 12.21 0.78
N LEU A 10 10.76 11.67 2.00
CA LEU A 10 10.66 10.23 2.20
C LEU A 10 9.28 9.66 1.80
N ILE A 11 8.22 10.43 2.06
CA ILE A 11 6.84 10.04 1.76
C ILE A 11 6.31 10.98 0.69
N LYS A 12 5.82 10.43 -0.43
CA LYS A 12 5.35 11.22 -1.56
C LYS A 12 3.82 11.35 -1.55
N ASP A 13 3.30 12.51 -1.91
CA ASP A 13 1.86 12.65 -2.18
C ASP A 13 1.57 12.17 -3.61
N PHE A 14 0.91 11.01 -3.74
CA PHE A 14 0.60 10.42 -5.04
C PHE A 14 -0.67 9.59 -5.02
N ASP A 15 -1.48 9.72 -6.06
CA ASP A 15 -2.71 8.95 -6.23
C ASP A 15 -2.44 7.51 -6.66
N LEU A 16 -2.15 6.64 -5.68
CA LEU A 16 -1.93 5.21 -5.88
C LEU A 16 -3.15 4.43 -6.37
N TYR A 17 -4.34 5.03 -6.31
CA TYR A 17 -5.58 4.45 -6.84
C TYR A 17 -6.02 5.14 -8.14
N GLY A 18 -5.08 5.81 -8.81
CA GLY A 18 -5.27 6.47 -10.09
C GLY A 18 -5.02 5.53 -11.27
N GLU A 19 -4.38 6.08 -12.30
CA GLU A 19 -4.25 5.40 -13.60
C GLU A 19 -2.98 4.54 -13.70
N LYS A 20 -1.92 4.90 -12.97
CA LYS A 20 -0.61 4.22 -13.09
C LYS A 20 -0.59 2.90 -12.36
N GLU A 21 -0.08 1.89 -13.03
CA GLU A 21 0.07 0.54 -12.50
C GLU A 21 1.21 0.46 -11.47
N PRO A 22 1.21 -0.54 -10.56
CA PRO A 22 2.18 -0.61 -9.47
C PRO A 22 3.65 -0.63 -9.91
N TRP A 23 3.97 -1.32 -11.02
CA TRP A 23 5.32 -1.37 -11.57
C TRP A 23 5.74 -0.04 -12.20
N GLU A 24 4.81 0.69 -12.82
CA GLU A 24 5.09 2.02 -13.38
C GLU A 24 5.38 3.01 -12.26
N ILE A 25 4.62 2.93 -11.16
CA ILE A 25 4.85 3.74 -9.96
C ILE A 25 6.20 3.38 -9.35
N TRP A 26 6.50 2.09 -9.23
CA TRP A 26 7.77 1.60 -8.70
C TRP A 26 8.96 2.16 -9.50
N ASP A 27 8.92 2.04 -10.83
CA ASP A 27 9.98 2.54 -11.70
C ASP A 27 10.09 4.07 -11.64
N LEU A 28 8.96 4.78 -11.65
CA LEU A 28 8.90 6.25 -11.62
C LEU A 28 9.54 6.84 -10.36
N TYR A 29 9.35 6.21 -9.21
CA TYR A 29 9.85 6.68 -7.92
C TYR A 29 11.17 6.01 -7.50
N GLY A 30 11.88 5.41 -8.45
CA GLY A 30 13.23 4.88 -8.21
C GLY A 30 13.26 3.58 -7.40
N GLY A 31 12.16 2.84 -7.37
CA GLY A 31 12.05 1.54 -6.71
C GLY A 31 13.10 0.53 -7.19
N CYS A 32 13.53 0.60 -8.45
CA CYS A 32 14.62 -0.25 -8.98
C CYS A 32 15.97 -0.04 -8.29
N ASN A 33 16.17 1.12 -7.64
CA ASN A 33 17.42 1.47 -6.97
C ASN A 33 17.37 1.19 -5.46
N LEU A 34 16.23 0.74 -4.95
CA LEU A 34 16.05 0.41 -3.53
C LEU A 34 16.77 -0.89 -3.16
N GLN A 35 17.28 -0.95 -1.94
CA GLN A 35 17.77 -2.18 -1.33
C GLN A 35 16.60 -3.14 -1.03
N SER A 36 16.90 -4.42 -0.78
CA SER A 36 15.87 -5.47 -0.65
C SER A 36 14.88 -5.28 0.51
N ASP A 37 15.23 -4.46 1.49
CA ASP A 37 14.41 -4.14 2.67
C ASP A 37 13.79 -2.73 2.62
N GLU A 38 14.08 -1.97 1.58
CA GLU A 38 13.52 -0.65 1.34
C GLU A 38 12.26 -0.73 0.48
N ASP A 39 11.32 0.16 0.75
CA ASP A 39 10.02 0.21 0.09
C ASP A 39 9.65 1.67 -0.19
N LEU A 40 8.69 1.88 -1.09
CA LEU A 40 8.17 3.22 -1.40
C LEU A 40 6.97 3.56 -0.53
N TYR A 41 6.90 4.81 -0.06
CA TYR A 41 5.86 5.30 0.82
C TYR A 41 5.11 6.47 0.20
N PHE A 42 3.78 6.43 0.29
CA PHE A 42 2.92 7.43 -0.31
C PHE A 42 1.75 7.80 0.58
N PHE A 43 1.39 9.07 0.62
CA PHE A 43 0.05 9.47 1.01
C PHE A 43 -0.86 9.45 -0.22
N THR A 44 -2.05 8.85 -0.05
CA THR A 44 -3.09 8.86 -1.08
C THR A 44 -4.44 9.15 -0.46
N LYS A 45 -5.29 9.85 -1.21
CA LYS A 45 -6.68 10.13 -0.82
C LYS A 45 -7.58 9.01 -1.33
N LEU A 46 -8.29 8.37 -0.43
CA LEU A 46 -9.28 7.34 -0.73
C LEU A 46 -10.46 7.92 -1.51
N LYS A 47 -10.82 7.25 -2.60
CA LYS A 47 -11.98 7.58 -3.42
C LYS A 47 -13.07 6.54 -3.21
N LYS A 48 -14.30 6.97 -2.94
CA LYS A 48 -15.46 6.07 -2.86
C LYS A 48 -15.80 5.54 -4.25
N LYS A 49 -16.30 4.29 -4.35
CA LYS A 49 -16.75 3.70 -5.62
C LYS A 49 -17.93 4.46 -6.24
N SER A 50 -18.75 5.08 -5.40
CA SER A 50 -19.81 6.01 -5.79
C SER A 50 -20.10 6.96 -4.62
N GLN A 51 -20.82 8.05 -4.88
CA GLN A 51 -21.08 9.12 -3.90
C GLN A 51 -21.55 8.61 -2.53
N ASN A 52 -22.42 7.59 -2.51
CA ASN A 52 -23.03 7.05 -1.29
C ASN A 52 -22.43 5.70 -0.84
N SER A 53 -21.35 5.23 -1.48
CA SER A 53 -20.73 3.95 -1.10
C SER A 53 -19.75 4.11 0.06
N SER A 54 -19.80 3.18 1.01
CA SER A 54 -18.72 2.99 2.00
C SER A 54 -17.50 2.27 1.40
N ARG A 55 -17.64 1.68 0.21
CA ARG A 55 -16.55 0.95 -0.44
C ARG A 55 -15.63 1.92 -1.17
N ILE A 56 -14.34 1.77 -0.92
CA ILE A 56 -13.28 2.49 -1.63
C ILE A 56 -13.03 1.82 -2.99
N ASN A 57 -12.91 2.62 -4.04
CA ASN A 57 -12.41 2.17 -5.32
C ASN A 57 -10.90 1.95 -5.23
N ARG A 58 -10.47 0.70 -5.39
CA ARG A 58 -9.06 0.33 -5.45
C ARG A 58 -8.67 -0.30 -6.79
N SER A 59 -9.44 -0.01 -7.85
CA SER A 59 -9.10 -0.37 -9.23
C SER A 59 -8.03 0.60 -9.73
N VAL A 60 -7.04 0.08 -10.44
CA VAL A 60 -5.87 0.84 -10.91
C VAL A 60 -5.49 0.30 -12.28
N GLY A 61 -5.40 1.18 -13.28
CA GLY A 61 -5.15 0.79 -14.66
C GLY A 61 -6.10 -0.34 -15.11
N MET A 62 -5.52 -1.48 -15.46
CA MET A 62 -6.20 -2.70 -15.89
C MET A 62 -6.42 -3.73 -14.76
N GLY A 63 -5.94 -3.45 -13.54
CA GLY A 63 -6.02 -4.35 -12.40
C GLY A 63 -6.73 -3.74 -11.19
N THR A 64 -6.54 -4.38 -10.05
CA THR A 64 -7.14 -3.96 -8.78
C THR A 64 -6.32 -4.42 -7.58
N TRP A 65 -6.33 -3.62 -6.51
CA TRP A 65 -5.80 -4.02 -5.22
C TRP A 65 -6.84 -4.80 -4.43
N MET A 66 -6.61 -6.10 -4.27
CA MET A 66 -7.47 -6.98 -3.48
C MET A 66 -6.95 -7.10 -2.04
N GLY A 67 -7.82 -6.87 -1.06
CA GLY A 67 -7.48 -7.04 0.35
C GLY A 67 -7.31 -8.52 0.71
N GLU A 68 -6.18 -8.86 1.33
CA GLU A 68 -5.88 -10.21 1.83
C GLU A 68 -6.25 -10.38 3.31
N ASP A 69 -6.53 -9.28 4.01
CA ASP A 69 -7.05 -9.28 5.37
C ASP A 69 -8.15 -8.21 5.56
N SER A 70 -8.86 -8.29 6.68
CA SER A 70 -9.91 -7.32 7.06
C SER A 70 -9.34 -5.99 7.58
N GLY A 71 -8.04 -5.90 7.82
CA GLY A 71 -7.38 -4.81 8.54
C GLY A 71 -7.10 -5.18 10.00
N LYS A 72 -5.87 -4.93 10.45
CA LYS A 72 -5.40 -5.17 11.82
C LYS A 72 -5.28 -3.85 12.57
N PRO A 73 -5.78 -3.75 13.82
CA PRO A 73 -5.67 -2.53 14.61
C PRO A 73 -4.21 -2.23 14.97
N ILE A 74 -3.88 -0.95 15.04
CA ILE A 74 -2.58 -0.43 15.48
C ILE A 74 -2.80 0.38 16.74
N TYR A 75 -2.12 0.01 17.82
CA TYR A 75 -2.23 0.67 19.11
C TYR A 75 -0.99 1.51 19.42
N SER A 76 -1.17 2.56 20.21
CA SER A 76 -0.05 3.30 20.78
C SER A 76 0.63 2.46 21.86
N HIS A 77 1.94 2.63 22.03
CA HIS A 77 2.64 2.08 23.20
C HIS A 77 2.19 2.72 24.52
N LEU A 78 1.57 3.91 24.47
CA LEU A 78 1.12 4.65 25.64
C LEU A 78 -0.30 4.27 26.10
N SER A 79 -1.13 3.71 25.20
CA SER A 79 -2.52 3.32 25.51
C SER A 79 -3.02 2.28 24.53
N ALA A 80 -3.63 1.21 25.06
CA ALA A 80 -4.25 0.12 24.30
C ALA A 80 -5.79 0.19 24.29
N VAL A 81 -6.39 1.28 24.78
CA VAL A 81 -7.85 1.41 24.91
C VAL A 81 -8.51 1.59 23.55
N GLN A 82 -7.93 2.42 22.68
CA GLN A 82 -8.44 2.70 21.34
C GLN A 82 -7.31 2.58 20.32
N PRO A 83 -7.53 1.96 19.15
CA PRO A 83 -6.52 1.93 18.10
C PRO A 83 -6.32 3.32 17.50
N LEU A 84 -5.07 3.65 17.19
CA LEU A 84 -4.69 4.83 16.41
C LEU A 84 -5.18 4.73 14.97
N GLY A 85 -5.31 3.51 14.47
CA GLY A 85 -5.63 3.23 13.09
C GLY A 85 -5.60 1.74 12.78
N PHE A 86 -5.62 1.42 11.49
CA PHE A 86 -5.67 0.06 10.98
C PHE A 86 -4.66 -0.13 9.85
N LYS A 87 -4.02 -1.30 9.81
CA LYS A 87 -3.16 -1.74 8.72
C LYS A 87 -3.86 -2.84 7.93
N LYS A 88 -4.09 -2.62 6.64
CA LYS A 88 -4.60 -3.63 5.71
C LYS A 88 -3.50 -4.07 4.75
N ARG A 89 -3.43 -5.38 4.47
CA ARG A 89 -2.57 -5.91 3.40
C ARG A 89 -3.38 -6.13 2.13
N LEU A 90 -2.89 -5.60 1.02
CA LEU A 90 -3.47 -5.75 -0.30
C LEU A 90 -2.45 -6.36 -1.26
N ARG A 91 -2.96 -7.13 -2.22
CA ARG A 91 -2.19 -7.69 -3.33
C ARG A 91 -2.78 -7.22 -4.65
N TYR A 92 -1.93 -6.80 -5.56
CA TYR A 92 -2.35 -6.41 -6.90
C TYR A 92 -2.73 -7.64 -7.72
N GLU A 93 -3.88 -7.58 -8.37
CA GLU A 93 -4.51 -8.67 -9.09
C GLU A 93 -5.19 -8.17 -10.37
N GLY A 94 -5.35 -9.05 -11.35
CA GLY A 94 -5.83 -8.66 -12.68
C GLY A 94 -4.77 -7.92 -13.51
N GLY A 95 -5.15 -7.41 -14.68
CA GLY A 95 -4.23 -6.74 -15.59
C GLY A 95 -3.24 -7.68 -16.28
N VAL A 96 -1.97 -7.28 -16.33
CA VAL A 96 -0.90 -7.99 -17.06
C VAL A 96 -0.52 -9.30 -16.34
N PRO A 97 -0.60 -10.49 -16.99
CA PRO A 97 -0.43 -11.77 -16.31
C PRO A 97 0.85 -11.94 -15.48
N HIS A 98 1.98 -11.40 -15.94
CA HIS A 98 3.27 -11.52 -15.25
C HIS A 98 3.41 -10.55 -14.05
N GLN A 99 2.51 -9.59 -13.90
CA GLN A 99 2.48 -8.63 -12.78
C GLN A 99 1.48 -9.02 -11.70
N VAL A 100 0.55 -9.93 -12.00
CA VAL A 100 -0.43 -10.47 -11.06
C VAL A 100 0.29 -11.08 -9.85
N GLY A 101 -0.11 -10.63 -8.66
CA GLY A 101 0.47 -11.09 -7.40
C GLY A 101 1.90 -10.63 -7.12
N GLN A 102 2.55 -9.87 -8.02
CA GLN A 102 3.93 -9.41 -7.83
C GLN A 102 4.05 -8.19 -6.91
N TRP A 103 2.94 -7.53 -6.60
CA TRP A 103 2.93 -6.27 -5.85
C TRP A 103 2.08 -6.37 -4.61
N ILE A 104 2.63 -5.91 -3.48
CA ILE A 104 1.93 -5.81 -2.20
C ILE A 104 1.84 -4.35 -1.81
N MET A 105 0.69 -3.96 -1.28
CA MET A 105 0.50 -2.68 -0.63
C MET A 105 0.09 -2.93 0.82
N HIS A 106 0.73 -2.22 1.74
CA HIS A 106 0.18 -2.05 3.08
C HIS A 106 -0.47 -0.67 3.18
N GLU A 107 -1.79 -0.65 3.35
CA GLU A 107 -2.59 0.55 3.56
C GLU A 107 -2.76 0.79 5.06
N TYR A 108 -2.38 1.98 5.53
CA TYR A 108 -2.48 2.42 6.91
C TYR A 108 -3.48 3.57 6.98
N SER A 109 -4.62 3.34 7.62
CA SER A 109 -5.65 4.36 7.84
C SER A 109 -5.67 4.77 9.30
N LEU A 110 -5.91 6.05 9.57
CA LEU A 110 -6.20 6.52 10.93
C LEU A 110 -7.60 6.09 11.37
N ASN A 111 -7.81 6.03 12.68
CA ASN A 111 -9.14 5.87 13.25
C ASN A 111 -9.93 7.17 13.05
N ILE A 112 -11.12 7.07 12.46
CA ILE A 112 -11.97 8.22 12.14
C ILE A 112 -12.36 9.05 13.37
N ASP A 113 -12.45 8.42 14.54
CA ASP A 113 -12.78 9.10 15.80
C ASP A 113 -11.65 10.04 16.26
N LEU A 114 -10.45 9.88 15.71
CA LEU A 114 -9.25 10.65 16.06
C LEU A 114 -8.90 11.73 15.01
N VAL A 115 -9.65 11.82 13.92
CA VAL A 115 -9.34 12.70 12.78
C VAL A 115 -10.50 13.64 12.49
N PRO A 116 -10.27 14.97 12.42
CA PRO A 116 -11.28 15.93 12.00
C PRO A 116 -11.88 15.55 10.64
N GLU A 117 -13.19 15.71 10.47
CA GLU A 117 -13.91 15.27 9.27
C GLU A 117 -13.31 15.79 7.95
N ASN A 118 -12.80 17.03 7.95
CA ASN A 118 -12.16 17.66 6.79
C ASN A 118 -10.86 16.98 6.36
N ASP A 119 -10.17 16.31 7.28
CA ASP A 119 -8.86 15.66 7.06
C ASP A 119 -9.00 14.13 6.89
N GLN A 120 -10.24 13.62 6.92
CA GLN A 120 -10.51 12.20 6.72
C GLN A 120 -10.30 11.77 5.26
N GLY A 121 -10.06 10.46 5.10
CA GLY A 121 -9.95 9.83 3.80
C GLY A 121 -8.54 9.80 3.23
N TYR A 122 -7.53 10.30 3.94
CA TYR A 122 -6.14 10.04 3.59
C TYR A 122 -5.63 8.75 4.24
N VAL A 123 -4.77 8.03 3.53
CA VAL A 123 -4.06 6.85 4.03
C VAL A 123 -2.58 6.95 3.67
N LEU A 124 -1.74 6.34 4.52
CA LEU A 124 -0.35 6.06 4.19
C LEU A 124 -0.28 4.67 3.54
N CYS A 125 0.38 4.57 2.40
CA CYS A 125 0.55 3.33 1.68
C CYS A 125 2.04 3.02 1.55
N ARG A 126 2.41 1.79 1.87
CA ARG A 126 3.74 1.22 1.62
C ARG A 126 3.65 0.25 0.46
N LEU A 127 4.22 0.62 -0.69
CA LEU A 127 4.27 -0.18 -1.90
C LEU A 127 5.56 -1.00 -1.94
N ARG A 128 5.45 -2.29 -2.28
CA ARG A 128 6.60 -3.20 -2.35
C ARG A 128 6.44 -4.31 -3.38
N LYS A 129 7.57 -4.85 -3.81
CA LYS A 129 7.61 -6.10 -4.57
C LYS A 129 7.33 -7.32 -3.67
N ASN A 130 6.73 -8.37 -4.24
CA ASN A 130 6.35 -9.58 -3.54
C ASN A 130 7.40 -10.69 -3.70
N ASP A 131 8.33 -10.77 -2.75
CA ASP A 131 9.40 -11.77 -2.73
C ASP A 131 8.90 -13.22 -2.72
N ARG A 132 7.64 -13.47 -2.32
CA ARG A 132 7.07 -14.82 -2.30
C ARG A 132 6.89 -15.38 -3.71
N GLU A 133 6.51 -14.54 -4.67
CA GLU A 133 6.32 -15.00 -6.05
C GLU A 133 7.66 -15.22 -6.74
N GLU A 134 8.68 -14.41 -6.45
CA GLU A 134 10.05 -14.66 -6.90
C GLU A 134 10.58 -16.00 -6.37
N LYS A 135 10.43 -16.26 -5.06
CA LYS A 135 10.83 -17.54 -4.45
C LYS A 135 10.09 -18.74 -5.05
N LYS A 136 8.79 -18.61 -5.36
CA LYS A 136 8.02 -19.66 -6.05
C LYS A 136 8.52 -19.86 -7.49
N ALA A 137 8.80 -18.78 -8.22
CA ALA A 137 9.33 -18.86 -9.58
C ALA A 137 10.71 -19.53 -9.62
N GLU A 138 11.59 -19.20 -8.67
CA GLU A 138 12.91 -19.82 -8.55
C GLU A 138 12.82 -21.33 -8.26
N LYS A 139 11.95 -21.73 -7.33
CA LYS A 139 11.67 -23.16 -7.06
C LYS A 139 11.16 -23.88 -8.30
N ARG A 140 10.25 -23.27 -9.07
CA ARG A 140 9.73 -23.85 -10.32
C ARG A 140 10.85 -24.06 -11.34
N ARG A 141 11.74 -23.09 -11.53
CA ARG A 141 12.90 -23.22 -12.45
C ARG A 141 13.83 -24.37 -12.06
N LYS A 142 14.13 -24.50 -10.76
CA LYS A 142 14.98 -25.58 -10.21
C LYS A 142 14.38 -26.98 -10.32
N LEU A 143 13.07 -27.12 -10.53
CA LEU A 143 12.42 -28.41 -10.75
C LEU A 143 12.54 -28.92 -12.19
N ILE A 144 12.92 -28.04 -13.13
CA ILE A 144 12.95 -28.32 -14.58
C ILE A 144 14.40 -28.39 -15.09
N THR A 145 15.38 -28.26 -14.20
CA THR A 145 16.83 -28.41 -14.46
C THR A 145 17.32 -29.62 -13.67
#